data_AF-A0A7C4N6M2-F1
#
_entry.id   AF-A0A7C4N6M2-F1
#
_cell.length_a   1.000
_cell.length_b   1.000
_cell.length_c   1.000
_cell.angle_alpha   90.00
_cell.angle_beta   90.00
_cell.angle_gamma   90.00
#
_symmetry.space_group_name_H-M   'P 1'
#
loop_
_entity.id
_entity.type
_entity.pdbx_description
1 polymer ?
#
loop_
_entity_poly.entity_id
_entity_poly.type
_entity_poly.pdbx_seq_one_letter_code
_entity_poly.pdbx_strand_id
1 'polypeptide(L)'
;VLPEDVNIMDRDTDVSPWDVGAHASRTTFVAGNSAVMAARKVRERILNLAAGFVDRWKDKQGNKHEIKLDSDPKNLVIKERMVYSVKEPEKKIALAKILRGAHYEKDGTMIMAEAFYDPDNENLDKEFKGNLSKTYAYGAHGVEVEVDQETGKVKILKYVAAHDVGRAINPMLLEGQVYGGTAMGVGYALTERLILEKGEVMNPNFRDYKMLTAKDVIPIEPVIIETHDEDGPFGAKGIGEPGLVPSAPAIANAIYDAVGIRLRKLPMTPERVLKAIKEKKGQ
;
A
#
# COMPACT_ATOMS: atom_id res chain seq x y z
N VAL A 1 -18.90 10.72 -0.63
CA VAL A 1 -19.38 9.85 -1.73
C VAL A 1 -19.11 8.40 -1.36
N LEU A 2 -19.62 7.43 -2.11
CA LEU A 2 -19.27 6.02 -1.95
C LEU A 2 -18.08 5.67 -2.88
N PRO A 3 -17.31 4.60 -2.60
CA PRO A 3 -16.22 4.16 -3.48
C PRO A 3 -16.67 3.88 -4.92
N GLU A 4 -17.88 3.34 -5.10
CA GLU A 4 -18.50 3.09 -6.41
C GLU A 4 -18.82 4.36 -7.22
N ASP A 5 -18.82 5.54 -6.57
CA ASP A 5 -18.97 6.83 -7.26
C ASP A 5 -17.64 7.33 -7.87
N VAL A 6 -16.51 6.66 -7.57
CA VAL A 6 -15.17 7.09 -7.95
C VAL A 6 -14.69 6.27 -9.15
N ASN A 7 -14.48 6.96 -10.27
CA ASN A 7 -13.80 6.39 -11.43
C ASN A 7 -12.33 6.77 -11.39
N ILE A 8 -11.45 5.79 -11.62
CA ILE A 8 -10.00 5.99 -11.73
C ILE A 8 -9.64 5.89 -13.20
N MET A 9 -8.98 6.92 -13.72
CA MET A 9 -8.39 6.91 -15.05
C MET A 9 -6.92 6.54 -14.91
N ASP A 10 -6.53 5.40 -15.47
CA ASP A 10 -5.19 4.82 -15.25
C ASP A 10 -4.21 5.23 -16.36
N ARG A 11 -3.05 5.74 -15.95
CA ARG A 11 -1.78 5.80 -16.72
C ARG A 11 -1.86 6.30 -18.17
N ASP A 12 -2.64 7.33 -18.43
CA ASP A 12 -2.63 8.00 -19.73
C ASP A 12 -1.92 9.36 -19.60
N THR A 13 -0.78 9.52 -20.30
CA THR A 13 0.03 10.74 -20.25
C THR A 13 -0.64 11.95 -20.89
N ASP A 14 -1.66 11.76 -21.73
CA ASP A 14 -2.39 12.87 -22.34
C ASP A 14 -3.33 13.57 -21.35
N VAL A 15 -3.71 12.88 -20.27
CA VAL A 15 -4.75 13.33 -19.34
C VAL A 15 -4.38 13.22 -17.86
N SER A 16 -3.35 12.44 -17.52
CA SER A 16 -2.89 12.23 -16.15
C SER A 16 -1.73 13.18 -15.84
N PRO A 17 -1.72 13.82 -14.65
CA PRO A 17 -0.57 14.58 -14.19
C PRO A 17 0.69 13.72 -14.09
N TRP A 18 1.85 14.37 -14.17
CA TRP A 18 3.14 13.70 -14.04
C TRP A 18 3.29 12.99 -12.67
N ASP A 19 3.78 11.76 -12.68
CA ASP A 19 4.24 11.00 -11.52
C ASP A 19 5.57 10.30 -11.88
N VAL A 20 6.49 10.22 -10.92
CA VAL A 20 7.80 9.58 -11.13
C VAL A 20 7.70 8.05 -11.36
N GLY A 21 6.58 7.45 -11.00
CA GLY A 21 6.29 6.03 -11.25
C GLY A 21 6.12 5.20 -9.98
N ALA A 22 5.72 3.95 -10.19
CA ALA A 22 5.48 2.96 -9.15
C ALA A 22 6.77 2.21 -8.78
N HIS A 23 7.55 2.79 -7.87
CA HIS A 23 8.76 2.20 -7.29
C HIS A 23 8.94 2.64 -5.82
N ALA A 24 9.91 2.08 -5.08
CA ALA A 24 10.25 2.50 -3.71
C ALA A 24 9.05 2.51 -2.72
N SER A 25 8.05 1.66 -2.97
CA SER A 25 6.82 1.56 -2.17
C SER A 25 6.08 2.89 -1.96
N ARG A 26 6.32 3.87 -2.83
CA ARG A 26 5.92 5.27 -2.59
C ARG A 26 4.48 5.59 -2.96
N THR A 27 3.85 4.80 -3.84
CA THR A 27 2.59 5.16 -4.49
C THR A 27 1.49 5.46 -3.48
N THR A 28 1.31 4.60 -2.47
CA THR A 28 0.31 4.82 -1.42
C THR A 28 0.56 6.11 -0.67
N PHE A 29 1.81 6.44 -0.36
CA PHE A 29 2.17 7.62 0.41
C PHE A 29 2.03 8.90 -0.43
N VAL A 30 2.73 8.97 -1.55
CA VAL A 30 2.83 10.20 -2.36
C VAL A 30 1.55 10.45 -3.16
N ALA A 31 1.14 9.51 -3.99
CA ALA A 31 -0.07 9.66 -4.80
C ALA A 31 -1.32 9.68 -3.91
N GLY A 32 -1.33 8.94 -2.80
CA GLY A 32 -2.40 8.99 -1.82
C GLY A 32 -2.54 10.36 -1.16
N ASN A 33 -1.44 11.01 -0.75
CA ASN A 33 -1.48 12.37 -0.22
C ASN A 33 -1.95 13.39 -1.28
N SER A 34 -1.44 13.30 -2.51
CA SER A 34 -1.92 14.12 -3.63
C SER A 34 -3.44 13.96 -3.83
N ALA A 35 -3.95 12.73 -3.80
CA ALA A 35 -5.38 12.44 -3.93
C ALA A 35 -6.19 13.03 -2.76
N VAL A 36 -5.72 12.90 -1.53
CA VAL A 36 -6.36 13.49 -0.34
C VAL A 36 -6.40 15.02 -0.44
N MET A 37 -5.31 15.65 -0.86
CA MET A 37 -5.22 17.10 -1.06
C MET A 37 -6.19 17.59 -2.14
N ALA A 38 -6.22 16.94 -3.30
CA ALA A 38 -7.15 17.27 -4.38
C ALA A 38 -8.62 17.10 -3.94
N ALA A 39 -8.93 15.98 -3.27
CA ALA A 39 -10.27 15.72 -2.74
C ALA A 39 -10.71 16.74 -1.69
N ARG A 40 -9.80 17.23 -0.83
CA ARG A 40 -10.07 18.31 0.14
C ARG A 40 -10.42 19.63 -0.56
N LYS A 41 -9.67 20.01 -1.60
CA LYS A 41 -9.96 21.20 -2.42
C LYS A 41 -11.33 21.10 -3.11
N VAL A 42 -11.66 19.93 -3.69
CA VAL A 42 -12.98 19.67 -4.29
C VAL A 42 -14.08 19.76 -3.22
N ARG A 43 -13.89 19.13 -2.06
CA ARG A 43 -14.84 19.18 -0.95
C ARG A 43 -15.12 20.62 -0.52
N GLU A 44 -14.08 21.42 -0.33
CA GLU A 44 -14.22 22.82 0.07
C GLU A 44 -15.05 23.63 -0.93
N ARG A 45 -14.77 23.50 -2.23
CA ARG A 45 -15.55 24.16 -3.28
C ARG A 45 -17.02 23.73 -3.28
N ILE A 46 -17.30 22.43 -3.13
CA ILE A 46 -18.67 21.92 -3.04
C ILE A 46 -19.38 22.50 -1.81
N LEU A 47 -18.72 22.55 -0.65
CA LEU A 47 -19.33 23.08 0.57
C LEU A 47 -19.61 24.59 0.46
N ASN A 48 -18.72 25.34 -0.19
CA ASN A 48 -18.95 26.77 -0.46
C ASN A 48 -20.15 26.97 -1.41
N LEU A 49 -20.31 26.13 -2.43
CA LEU A 49 -21.49 26.15 -3.32
C LEU A 49 -22.78 25.72 -2.61
N ALA A 50 -22.67 24.80 -1.64
CA ALA A 50 -23.80 24.34 -0.85
C ALA A 50 -24.24 25.34 0.22
N ALA A 51 -23.38 26.28 0.59
CA ALA A 51 -23.64 27.27 1.63
C ALA A 51 -24.86 28.13 1.28
N GLY A 52 -25.91 28.04 2.09
CA GLY A 52 -27.16 28.76 1.85
C GLY A 52 -28.00 28.22 0.68
N PHE A 53 -27.63 27.07 0.10
CA PHE A 53 -28.35 26.46 -1.02
C PHE A 53 -29.79 26.14 -0.62
N VAL A 54 -30.73 26.47 -1.50
CA VAL A 54 -32.17 26.29 -1.28
C VAL A 54 -32.71 25.28 -2.28
N ASP A 55 -33.25 24.18 -1.78
CA ASP A 55 -34.02 23.24 -2.56
C ASP A 55 -35.53 23.46 -2.35
N ARG A 56 -36.26 23.67 -3.46
CA ARG A 56 -37.72 23.79 -3.50
C ARG A 56 -38.32 22.69 -4.34
N TRP A 57 -39.39 22.06 -3.85
CA TRP A 57 -40.19 21.10 -4.64
C TRP A 57 -41.67 21.18 -4.26
N LYS A 58 -42.51 20.49 -5.04
CA LYS A 58 -43.92 20.25 -4.70
C LYS A 58 -44.14 18.77 -4.46
N ASP A 59 -44.92 18.42 -3.45
CA ASP A 59 -45.38 17.04 -3.27
C ASP A 59 -46.49 16.67 -4.27
N LYS A 60 -46.95 15.41 -4.22
CA LYS A 60 -48.00 14.91 -5.11
C LYS A 60 -49.35 15.62 -4.90
N GLN A 61 -49.55 16.26 -3.75
CA GLN A 61 -50.74 17.03 -3.41
C GLN A 61 -50.59 18.52 -3.79
N GLY A 62 -49.43 18.92 -4.33
CA GLY A 62 -49.16 20.29 -4.76
C GLY A 62 -48.64 21.22 -3.66
N ASN A 63 -48.42 20.73 -2.44
CA ASN A 63 -47.86 21.54 -1.36
C ASN A 63 -46.41 21.87 -1.67
N LYS A 64 -46.00 23.11 -1.41
CA LYS A 64 -44.64 23.58 -1.60
C LYS A 64 -43.80 23.23 -0.38
N HIS A 65 -42.64 22.66 -0.63
CA HIS A 65 -41.63 22.34 0.38
C HIS A 65 -40.34 23.08 0.05
N GLU A 66 -39.62 23.49 1.08
CA GLU A 66 -38.32 24.14 0.98
C GLU A 66 -37.37 23.59 2.04
N ILE A 67 -36.15 23.26 1.63
CA ILE A 67 -35.02 23.01 2.52
C ILE A 67 -33.94 24.02 2.18
N LYS A 68 -33.46 24.74 3.18
CA LYS A 68 -32.30 25.64 3.06
C LYS A 68 -31.16 25.10 3.91
N LEU A 69 -29.97 24.99 3.31
CA LEU A 69 -28.75 24.63 4.02
C LEU A 69 -28.17 25.84 4.77
N ASP A 70 -27.33 25.53 5.77
CA ASP A 70 -26.58 26.53 6.55
C ASP A 70 -25.76 27.43 5.62
N SER A 71 -25.73 28.73 5.92
CA SER A 71 -25.01 29.72 5.14
C SER A 71 -23.51 29.73 5.42
N ASP A 72 -23.05 29.10 6.50
CA ASP A 72 -21.63 28.92 6.78
C ASP A 72 -21.17 27.51 6.32
N PRO A 73 -20.30 27.43 5.30
CA PRO A 73 -19.82 26.16 4.76
C PRO A 73 -19.08 25.29 5.78
N LYS A 74 -18.54 25.88 6.87
CA LYS A 74 -17.86 25.13 7.93
C LYS A 74 -18.80 24.23 8.72
N ASN A 75 -20.09 24.57 8.76
CA ASN A 75 -21.12 23.75 9.41
C ASN A 75 -21.59 22.60 8.50
N LEU A 76 -21.22 22.59 7.22
CA LEU A 76 -21.70 21.60 6.26
C LEU A 76 -20.77 20.39 6.15
N VAL A 77 -21.37 19.22 5.95
CA VAL A 77 -20.66 17.96 5.71
C VAL A 77 -21.24 17.24 4.49
N ILE A 78 -20.39 16.45 3.84
CA ILE A 78 -20.78 15.57 2.73
C ILE A 78 -20.66 14.12 3.21
N LYS A 79 -21.77 13.38 3.23
CA LYS A 79 -21.79 11.96 3.62
C LYS A 79 -22.84 11.22 2.81
N GLU A 80 -22.51 10.01 2.33
CA GLU A 80 -23.46 9.12 1.63
C GLU A 80 -24.27 9.82 0.53
N ARG A 81 -23.59 10.58 -0.33
CA ARG A 81 -24.18 11.36 -1.44
C ARG A 81 -25.13 12.50 -1.01
N MET A 82 -25.13 12.87 0.27
CA MET A 82 -25.92 13.97 0.83
C MET A 82 -25.02 15.07 1.38
N VAL A 83 -25.55 16.29 1.40
CA VAL A 83 -24.96 17.46 2.07
C VAL A 83 -25.96 17.99 3.09
N TYR A 84 -25.49 18.24 4.30
CA TYR A 84 -26.31 18.74 5.41
C TYR A 84 -25.46 19.50 6.44
N SER A 85 -26.10 20.28 7.30
CA SER A 85 -25.44 20.95 8.42
C SER A 85 -25.30 20.02 9.61
N VAL A 86 -24.16 20.03 10.30
CA VAL A 86 -23.99 19.32 11.58
C VAL A 86 -24.95 19.81 12.66
N LYS A 87 -25.46 21.03 12.53
CA LYS A 87 -26.43 21.63 13.46
C LYS A 87 -27.86 21.16 13.20
N GLU A 88 -28.18 20.84 11.95
CA GLU A 88 -29.52 20.47 11.49
C GLU A 88 -29.44 19.27 10.53
N PRO A 89 -29.09 18.06 11.02
CA PRO A 89 -28.80 16.89 10.17
C PRO A 89 -30.00 16.39 9.36
N GLU A 90 -31.23 16.73 9.78
CA GLU A 90 -32.47 16.41 9.08
C GLU A 90 -32.64 17.22 7.79
N LYS A 91 -32.03 18.41 7.70
CA LYS A 91 -32.03 19.26 6.51
C LYS A 91 -30.92 18.84 5.57
N LYS A 92 -31.19 17.80 4.78
CA LYS A 92 -30.24 17.22 3.83
C LYS A 92 -30.69 17.39 2.39
N ILE A 93 -29.73 17.76 1.54
CA ILE A 93 -29.92 17.91 0.09
C ILE A 93 -28.99 16.93 -0.61
N ALA A 94 -29.46 16.30 -1.69
CA ALA A 94 -28.64 15.40 -2.49
C ALA A 94 -27.47 16.16 -3.12
N LEU A 95 -26.26 15.61 -3.01
CA LEU A 95 -25.04 16.17 -3.59
C LEU A 95 -25.21 16.47 -5.08
N ALA A 96 -25.80 15.55 -5.83
CA ALA A 96 -26.06 15.71 -7.26
C ALA A 96 -26.91 16.96 -7.58
N LYS A 97 -27.81 17.37 -6.68
CA LYS A 97 -28.64 18.55 -6.86
C LYS A 97 -27.85 19.84 -6.71
N ILE A 98 -26.94 19.88 -5.73
CA ILE A 98 -26.02 20.99 -5.52
C ILE A 98 -25.08 21.13 -6.72
N LEU A 99 -24.49 20.02 -7.17
CA LEU A 99 -23.62 20.00 -8.35
C LEU A 99 -24.36 20.43 -9.62
N ARG A 100 -25.61 19.96 -9.80
CA ARG A 100 -26.44 20.39 -10.93
C ARG A 100 -26.74 21.89 -10.85
N GLY A 101 -27.08 22.42 -9.66
CA GLY A 101 -27.25 23.86 -9.46
C GLY A 101 -26.00 24.63 -9.88
N ALA A 102 -24.83 24.19 -9.42
CA ALA A 102 -23.55 24.80 -9.75
C ALA A 102 -23.22 24.81 -11.25
N HIS A 103 -23.74 23.88 -12.06
CA HIS A 103 -23.53 23.86 -13.51
C HIS A 103 -24.50 24.74 -14.30
N TYR A 104 -25.72 24.94 -13.81
CA TYR A 104 -26.81 25.56 -14.58
C TYR A 104 -27.25 26.94 -14.07
N GLU A 105 -26.59 27.47 -13.04
CA GLU A 105 -26.75 28.87 -12.64
C GLU A 105 -26.07 29.83 -13.62
N LYS A 106 -26.40 31.13 -13.50
CA LYS A 106 -25.97 32.18 -14.43
C LYS A 106 -24.44 32.29 -14.54
N ASP A 107 -23.72 31.93 -13.49
CA ASP A 107 -22.25 31.87 -13.41
C ASP A 107 -21.78 30.41 -13.17
N GLY A 108 -22.36 29.46 -13.92
CA GLY A 108 -22.08 28.04 -13.75
C GLY A 108 -20.59 27.69 -13.86
N THR A 109 -20.13 26.76 -13.03
CA THR A 109 -18.70 26.43 -12.88
C THR A 109 -18.43 24.94 -12.84
N MET A 110 -17.29 24.50 -13.38
CA MET A 110 -16.82 23.12 -13.23
C MET A 110 -15.98 22.95 -11.97
N ILE A 111 -16.24 21.89 -11.22
CA ILE A 111 -15.47 21.58 -10.02
C ILE A 111 -14.30 20.68 -10.40
N MET A 112 -13.12 21.28 -10.56
CA MET A 112 -11.86 20.59 -10.81
C MET A 112 -10.81 21.03 -9.79
N ALA A 113 -9.96 20.12 -9.34
CA ALA A 113 -8.83 20.46 -8.51
C ALA A 113 -7.63 19.57 -8.83
N GLU A 114 -6.45 20.16 -8.69
CA GLU A 114 -5.17 19.46 -8.76
C GLU A 114 -4.44 19.60 -7.43
N ALA A 115 -3.59 18.62 -7.16
CA ALA A 115 -2.65 18.69 -6.06
C ALA A 115 -1.40 17.89 -6.42
N PHE A 116 -0.26 18.42 -6.02
CA PHE A 116 1.04 17.78 -6.10
C PHE A 116 1.60 17.74 -4.69
N TYR A 117 1.97 16.54 -4.25
CA TYR A 117 2.65 16.30 -2.99
C TYR A 117 4.03 15.73 -3.29
N ASP A 118 5.04 16.36 -2.71
CA ASP A 118 6.40 15.87 -2.67
C ASP A 118 6.81 15.82 -1.20
N PRO A 119 7.23 14.65 -0.67
CA PRO A 119 7.69 14.56 0.71
C PRO A 119 8.90 15.46 0.93
N ASP A 120 8.90 16.20 2.04
CA ASP A 120 10.03 17.03 2.45
C ASP A 120 11.14 16.15 3.06
N ASN A 121 11.86 15.44 2.18
CA ASN A 121 13.00 14.59 2.50
C ASN A 121 14.32 15.28 2.12
N GLU A 122 15.39 14.94 2.85
CA GLU A 122 16.71 15.54 2.66
C GLU A 122 17.63 14.54 1.96
N ASN A 123 18.12 14.92 0.78
CA ASN A 123 19.16 14.16 0.09
C ASN A 123 20.46 14.13 0.91
N LEU A 124 21.29 13.11 0.67
CA LEU A 124 22.59 13.02 1.29
C LEU A 124 23.49 14.17 0.84
N ASP A 125 24.09 14.87 1.80
CA ASP A 125 25.12 15.88 1.57
C ASP A 125 26.49 15.25 1.26
N LYS A 126 27.53 16.08 1.13
CA LYS A 126 28.91 15.62 0.86
C LYS A 126 29.50 14.77 1.99
N GLU A 127 28.92 14.80 3.18
CA GLU A 127 29.29 14.01 4.35
C GLU A 127 28.40 12.76 4.52
N PHE A 128 27.54 12.46 3.54
CA PHE A 128 26.55 11.39 3.57
C PHE A 128 25.52 11.51 4.70
N LYS A 129 25.16 12.74 5.07
CA LYS A 129 24.10 13.04 6.03
C LYS A 129 22.86 13.56 5.30
N GLY A 130 21.69 13.08 5.72
CA GLY A 130 20.39 13.47 5.19
C GLY A 130 19.29 12.56 5.73
N ASN A 131 18.06 12.82 5.34
CA ASN A 131 16.89 12.03 5.67
C ASN A 131 16.12 11.68 4.39
N LEU A 132 16.52 10.59 3.75
CA LEU A 132 16.09 10.22 2.39
C LEU A 132 14.61 9.83 2.28
N SER A 133 13.91 9.61 3.39
CA SER A 133 12.49 9.29 3.39
C SER A 133 11.78 10.01 4.51
N LYS A 134 10.59 10.56 4.21
CA LYS A 134 9.74 11.20 5.21
C LYS A 134 9.16 10.18 6.20
N THR A 135 8.89 8.97 5.72
CA THR A 135 8.35 7.86 6.51
C THR A 135 9.23 6.61 6.39
N TYR A 136 9.23 5.77 7.42
CA TYR A 136 9.91 4.49 7.42
C TYR A 136 8.93 3.38 7.80
N ALA A 137 8.86 2.36 6.95
CA ALA A 137 8.16 1.12 7.25
C ALA A 137 9.10 0.21 8.04
N TYR A 138 8.56 -0.44 9.07
CA TYR A 138 9.29 -1.40 9.89
C TYR A 138 8.67 -2.78 9.75
N GLY A 139 9.48 -3.82 9.89
CA GLY A 139 8.99 -5.19 9.90
C GLY A 139 9.90 -6.13 10.67
N ALA A 140 9.31 -7.18 11.24
CA ALA A 140 9.99 -8.23 11.96
C ALA A 140 9.42 -9.57 11.55
N HIS A 141 10.28 -10.50 11.12
CA HIS A 141 9.88 -11.83 10.68
C HIS A 141 10.46 -12.89 11.61
N GLY A 142 9.64 -13.88 11.94
CA GLY A 142 10.03 -15.08 12.67
C GLY A 142 9.76 -16.31 11.82
N VAL A 143 10.71 -17.24 11.76
CA VAL A 143 10.59 -18.44 10.91
C VAL A 143 11.01 -19.66 11.70
N GLU A 144 10.18 -20.70 11.65
CA GLU A 144 10.49 -22.03 12.13
C GLU A 144 10.78 -22.94 10.93
N VAL A 145 11.89 -23.68 10.98
CA VAL A 145 12.31 -24.57 9.90
C VAL A 145 12.64 -25.98 10.40
N GLU A 146 12.45 -26.94 9.52
CA GLU A 146 13.00 -28.29 9.62
C GLU A 146 14.13 -28.43 8.59
N VAL A 147 15.27 -28.99 9.01
CA VAL A 147 16.43 -29.22 8.12
C VAL A 147 16.73 -30.72 8.07
N ASP A 148 16.59 -31.30 6.88
CA ASP A 148 17.05 -32.66 6.61
C ASP A 148 18.58 -32.68 6.57
N GLN A 149 19.22 -33.36 7.52
CA GLN A 149 20.68 -33.40 7.61
C GLN A 149 21.35 -34.33 6.58
N GLU A 150 20.60 -35.22 5.94
CA GLU A 150 21.10 -36.14 4.91
C GLU A 150 21.04 -35.50 3.52
N THR A 151 20.01 -34.69 3.26
CA THR A 151 19.83 -34.04 1.94
C THR A 151 20.09 -32.54 1.94
N GLY A 152 20.17 -31.89 3.11
CA GLY A 152 20.25 -30.44 3.26
C GLY A 152 18.95 -29.68 2.93
N LYS A 153 17.83 -30.38 2.72
CA LYS A 153 16.56 -29.73 2.38
C LYS A 153 16.05 -28.96 3.59
N VAL A 154 15.58 -27.74 3.34
CA VAL A 154 14.99 -26.86 4.36
C VAL A 154 13.49 -26.77 4.08
N LYS A 155 12.67 -27.09 5.07
CA LYS A 155 11.21 -26.95 5.03
C LYS A 155 10.78 -25.89 6.03
N ILE A 156 9.96 -24.94 5.60
CA ILE A 156 9.36 -23.94 6.49
C ILE A 156 8.15 -24.56 7.18
N LEU A 157 8.15 -24.58 8.52
CA LEU A 157 7.08 -25.12 9.35
C LEU A 157 6.08 -24.04 9.75
N LYS A 158 6.58 -22.85 10.07
CA LYS A 158 5.80 -21.66 10.39
C LYS A 158 6.54 -20.40 9.98
N TYR A 159 5.83 -19.42 9.45
CA TYR A 159 6.38 -18.12 9.11
C TYR A 159 5.48 -17.03 9.68
N VAL A 160 6.01 -16.14 10.51
CA VAL A 160 5.29 -14.95 11.02
C VAL A 160 5.94 -13.72 10.40
N ALA A 161 5.13 -12.86 9.79
CA ALA A 161 5.59 -11.63 9.15
C ALA A 161 4.82 -10.44 9.75
N ALA A 162 5.48 -9.69 10.62
CA ALA A 162 4.90 -8.51 11.24
C ALA A 162 5.38 -7.23 10.56
N HIS A 163 4.47 -6.33 10.22
CA HIS A 163 4.79 -5.07 9.55
C HIS A 163 4.04 -3.89 10.16
N ASP A 164 4.79 -2.82 10.44
CA ASP A 164 4.22 -1.50 10.72
C ASP A 164 3.91 -0.79 9.41
N VAL A 165 2.61 -0.64 9.16
CA VAL A 165 2.07 -0.07 7.93
C VAL A 165 1.47 1.31 8.14
N GLY A 166 1.59 1.85 9.36
CA GLY A 166 0.91 3.06 9.78
C GLY A 166 -0.61 2.86 9.88
N ARG A 167 -1.30 2.82 8.75
CA ARG A 167 -2.73 2.51 8.64
C ARG A 167 -3.01 1.70 7.38
N ALA A 168 -3.75 0.60 7.52
CA ALA A 168 -4.19 -0.21 6.41
C ALA A 168 -5.32 0.48 5.63
N ILE A 169 -5.01 1.00 4.44
CA ILE A 169 -6.04 1.56 3.53
C ILE A 169 -7.00 0.45 3.06
N ASN A 170 -6.45 -0.71 2.70
CA ASN A 170 -7.21 -1.90 2.36
C ASN A 170 -6.51 -3.13 2.97
N PRO A 171 -7.02 -3.69 4.08
CA PRO A 171 -6.42 -4.82 4.77
C PRO A 171 -6.23 -6.06 3.87
N MET A 172 -7.19 -6.37 3.00
CA MET A 172 -7.12 -7.54 2.11
C MET A 172 -5.97 -7.42 1.10
N LEU A 173 -5.80 -6.25 0.47
CA LEU A 173 -4.69 -6.02 -0.47
C LEU A 173 -3.34 -5.97 0.25
N LEU A 174 -3.32 -5.42 1.46
CA LEU A 174 -2.15 -5.38 2.32
C LEU A 174 -1.67 -6.79 2.68
N GLU A 175 -2.57 -7.66 3.14
CA GLU A 175 -2.23 -9.06 3.43
C GLU A 175 -1.67 -9.75 2.19
N GLY A 176 -2.27 -9.53 1.01
CA GLY A 176 -1.76 -10.04 -0.26
C GLY A 176 -0.31 -9.61 -0.55
N GLN A 177 0.07 -8.37 -0.22
CA GLN A 177 1.45 -7.91 -0.35
C GLN A 177 2.39 -8.64 0.61
N VAL A 178 1.98 -8.87 1.87
CA VAL A 178 2.78 -9.62 2.84
C VAL A 178 2.98 -11.06 2.39
N TYR A 179 1.92 -11.73 1.93
CA TYR A 179 2.02 -13.09 1.38
C TYR A 179 2.95 -13.16 0.16
N GLY A 180 2.75 -12.27 -0.82
CA GLY A 180 3.54 -12.26 -2.05
C GLY A 180 5.02 -11.92 -1.80
N GLY A 181 5.29 -10.88 -1.01
CA GLY A 181 6.64 -10.46 -0.65
C GLY A 181 7.38 -11.54 0.14
N THR A 182 6.70 -12.17 1.11
CA THR A 182 7.29 -13.27 1.89
C THR A 182 7.61 -14.48 1.01
N ALA A 183 6.69 -14.88 0.12
CA ALA A 183 6.92 -15.99 -0.79
C ALA A 183 8.11 -15.72 -1.73
N MET A 184 8.19 -14.53 -2.30
CA MET A 184 9.34 -14.10 -3.10
C MET A 184 10.64 -14.10 -2.27
N GLY A 185 10.58 -13.65 -1.02
CA GLY A 185 11.71 -13.67 -0.09
C GLY A 185 12.18 -15.09 0.27
N VAL A 186 11.27 -16.06 0.38
CA VAL A 186 11.58 -17.48 0.57
C VAL A 186 12.27 -18.06 -0.66
N GLY A 187 11.75 -17.77 -1.86
CA GLY A 187 12.38 -18.16 -3.12
C GLY A 187 13.80 -17.62 -3.24
N TYR A 188 13.97 -16.32 -3.00
CA TYR A 188 15.28 -15.65 -2.93
C TYR A 188 16.24 -16.31 -1.91
N ALA A 189 15.70 -16.73 -0.76
CA ALA A 189 16.50 -17.32 0.30
C ALA A 189 16.95 -18.76 -0.01
N LEU A 190 16.11 -19.57 -0.66
CA LEU A 190 16.30 -21.03 -0.72
C LEU A 190 16.53 -21.60 -2.12
N THR A 191 15.98 -21.00 -3.18
CA THR A 191 15.89 -21.67 -4.50
C THR A 191 16.33 -20.81 -5.68
N GLU A 192 16.00 -19.52 -5.68
CA GLU A 192 16.15 -18.65 -6.84
C GLU A 192 17.59 -18.16 -7.02
N ARG A 193 18.19 -18.49 -8.17
CA ARG A 193 19.56 -18.10 -8.52
C ARG A 193 19.69 -17.87 -10.01
N LEU A 194 20.17 -16.70 -10.40
CA LEU A 194 20.64 -16.46 -11.76
C LEU A 194 22.02 -17.11 -11.93
N ILE A 195 22.19 -17.92 -12.97
CA ILE A 195 23.46 -18.55 -13.32
C ILE A 195 24.02 -17.81 -14.54
N LEU A 196 25.19 -17.20 -14.37
CA LEU A 196 25.90 -16.47 -15.42
C LEU A 196 27.18 -17.22 -15.78
N GLU A 197 27.36 -17.53 -17.05
CA GLU A 197 28.61 -18.08 -17.58
C GLU A 197 29.05 -17.27 -18.79
N LYS A 198 30.28 -16.72 -18.75
CA LYS A 198 30.86 -15.90 -19.83
C LYS A 198 29.95 -14.75 -20.31
N GLY A 199 29.13 -14.21 -19.40
CA GLY A 199 28.19 -13.11 -19.69
C GLY A 199 26.80 -13.56 -20.14
N GLU A 200 26.57 -14.86 -20.33
CA GLU A 200 25.28 -15.41 -20.72
C GLU A 200 24.51 -15.97 -19.52
N VAL A 201 23.18 -15.79 -19.52
CA VAL A 201 22.29 -16.38 -18.51
C VAL A 201 22.01 -17.82 -18.91
N MET A 202 22.41 -18.76 -18.06
CA MET A 202 22.31 -20.20 -18.34
C MET A 202 20.94 -20.79 -18.00
N ASN A 203 20.15 -20.09 -17.19
CA ASN A 203 18.81 -20.51 -16.77
C ASN A 203 17.74 -19.42 -17.00
N PRO A 204 17.55 -18.90 -18.23
CA PRO A 204 16.61 -17.82 -18.53
C PRO A 204 15.16 -18.31 -18.65
N ASN A 205 14.83 -19.44 -18.01
CA ASN A 205 13.55 -20.13 -18.13
C ASN A 205 13.02 -20.55 -16.76
N PHE A 206 11.69 -20.69 -16.63
CA PHE A 206 11.04 -21.03 -15.36
C PHE A 206 11.23 -22.47 -14.88
N ARG A 207 11.83 -23.34 -15.70
CA ARG A 207 12.19 -24.70 -15.29
C ARG A 207 13.48 -24.70 -14.49
N ASP A 208 14.49 -23.95 -14.92
CA ASP A 208 15.84 -23.99 -14.35
C ASP A 208 16.11 -22.82 -13.38
N TYR A 209 15.39 -21.70 -13.52
CA TYR A 209 15.27 -20.69 -12.46
C TYR A 209 14.15 -21.12 -11.51
N LYS A 210 14.54 -21.68 -10.36
CA LYS A 210 13.63 -22.38 -9.45
C LYS A 210 12.79 -21.42 -8.61
N MET A 211 11.78 -20.82 -9.21
CA MET A 211 10.71 -20.13 -8.48
C MET A 211 9.85 -21.13 -7.71
N LEU A 212 9.27 -20.66 -6.62
CA LEU A 212 8.28 -21.44 -5.87
C LEU A 212 7.03 -21.70 -6.72
N THR A 213 6.43 -22.87 -6.54
CA THR A 213 5.19 -23.28 -7.19
C THR A 213 4.02 -23.25 -6.18
N ALA A 214 2.79 -23.42 -6.66
CA ALA A 214 1.62 -23.54 -5.80
C ALA A 214 1.69 -24.75 -4.83
N LYS A 215 2.59 -25.72 -5.06
CA LYS A 215 2.83 -26.85 -4.15
C LYS A 215 3.82 -26.53 -3.04
N ASP A 216 4.60 -25.47 -3.18
CA ASP A 216 5.58 -25.02 -2.18
C ASP A 216 4.89 -24.08 -1.16
N VAL A 217 3.75 -24.53 -0.62
CA VAL A 217 2.91 -23.74 0.28
C VAL A 217 3.70 -23.34 1.52
N ILE A 218 3.74 -22.04 1.81
CA ILE A 218 4.39 -21.49 3.00
C ILE A 218 3.28 -21.12 4.00
N PRO A 219 3.29 -21.66 5.23
CA PRO A 219 2.33 -21.32 6.27
C PRO A 219 2.65 -19.95 6.88
N ILE A 220 2.28 -18.88 6.17
CA ILE A 220 2.53 -17.48 6.53
C ILE A 220 1.40 -16.96 7.42
N GLU A 221 1.75 -16.35 8.54
CA GLU A 221 0.89 -15.61 9.47
C GLU A 221 1.25 -14.12 9.39
N PRO A 222 0.48 -13.29 8.67
CA PRO A 222 0.70 -11.86 8.61
C PRO A 222 0.22 -11.19 9.90
N VAL A 223 1.03 -10.28 10.45
CA VAL A 223 0.69 -9.47 11.62
C VAL A 223 0.77 -7.99 11.22
N ILE A 224 -0.37 -7.31 11.21
CA ILE A 224 -0.47 -5.90 10.83
C ILE A 224 -0.39 -5.02 12.07
N ILE A 225 0.55 -4.08 12.06
CA ILE A 225 0.76 -3.09 13.14
C ILE A 225 0.41 -1.70 12.59
N GLU A 226 -0.43 -0.96 13.31
CA GLU A 226 -0.89 0.37 12.92
C GLU A 226 -0.38 1.43 13.92
N THR A 227 0.65 2.20 13.54
CA THR A 227 1.28 3.23 14.40
C THR A 227 0.82 4.67 14.13
N HIS A 228 0.00 4.90 13.08
CA HIS A 228 -0.37 6.22 12.56
C HIS A 228 0.81 7.14 12.19
N ASP A 229 1.10 7.24 10.89
CA ASP A 229 2.10 8.18 10.36
C ASP A 229 1.46 9.55 10.03
N GLU A 230 1.87 10.62 10.72
CA GLU A 230 1.24 11.94 10.57
C GLU A 230 1.33 12.52 9.14
N ASP A 231 2.39 12.14 8.41
CA ASP A 231 2.63 12.60 7.04
C ASP A 231 1.94 11.72 6.00
N GLY A 232 1.54 10.50 6.37
CA GLY A 232 0.89 9.54 5.48
C GLY A 232 -0.60 9.83 5.23
N PRO A 233 -1.15 9.46 4.07
CA PRO A 233 -2.57 9.64 3.81
C PRO A 233 -3.39 8.80 4.79
N PHE A 234 -4.16 9.47 5.63
CA PHE A 234 -4.90 8.87 6.75
C PHE A 234 -4.05 8.14 7.79
N GLY A 235 -2.72 8.31 7.79
CA GLY A 235 -1.81 7.55 8.64
C GLY A 235 -1.01 6.45 7.95
N ALA A 236 -1.20 6.23 6.64
CA ALA A 236 -0.68 5.06 5.94
C ALA A 236 0.78 5.19 5.47
N LYS A 237 1.50 4.08 5.46
CA LYS A 237 2.88 3.94 4.94
C LYS A 237 2.93 3.05 3.68
N GLY A 238 4.08 3.02 3.02
CA GLY A 238 4.36 2.10 1.91
C GLY A 238 4.74 0.70 2.38
N ILE A 239 4.23 -0.35 1.70
CA ILE A 239 4.43 -1.76 2.11
C ILE A 239 4.73 -2.74 0.96
N GLY A 240 4.95 -2.24 -0.26
CA GLY A 240 5.16 -3.12 -1.42
C GLY A 240 6.44 -3.98 -1.34
N GLU A 241 7.54 -3.37 -0.91
CA GLU A 241 8.86 -4.03 -0.80
C GLU A 241 9.17 -4.61 0.60
N PRO A 242 8.77 -3.98 1.74
CA PRO A 242 9.16 -4.45 3.07
C PRO A 242 8.68 -5.87 3.40
N GLY A 243 7.65 -6.39 2.72
CA GLY A 243 7.20 -7.78 2.85
C GLY A 243 8.26 -8.83 2.48
N LEU A 244 9.25 -8.47 1.66
CA LEU A 244 10.31 -9.38 1.23
C LEU A 244 11.56 -9.31 2.13
N VAL A 245 11.96 -8.10 2.50
CA VAL A 245 13.30 -7.76 3.02
C VAL A 245 13.79 -8.67 4.16
N PRO A 246 12.99 -8.95 5.21
CA PRO A 246 13.48 -9.72 6.35
C PRO A 246 13.58 -11.24 6.12
N SER A 247 13.13 -11.74 4.96
CA SER A 247 12.94 -13.18 4.74
C SER A 247 14.23 -14.00 4.77
N ALA A 248 15.20 -13.65 3.92
CA ALA A 248 16.45 -14.39 3.84
C ALA A 248 17.24 -14.43 5.16
N PRO A 249 17.43 -13.32 5.90
CA PRO A 249 18.13 -13.38 7.19
C PRO A 249 17.34 -14.16 8.25
N ALA A 250 16.00 -14.06 8.28
CA ALA A 250 15.19 -14.84 9.23
C ALA A 250 15.35 -16.36 9.00
N ILE A 251 15.29 -16.80 7.74
CA ILE A 251 15.51 -18.20 7.37
C ILE A 251 16.95 -18.64 7.67
N ALA A 252 17.95 -17.80 7.39
CA ALA A 252 19.35 -18.12 7.70
C ALA A 252 19.59 -18.28 9.20
N ASN A 253 18.94 -17.46 10.03
CA ASN A 253 18.98 -17.59 11.49
C ASN A 253 18.29 -18.86 11.97
N ALA A 254 17.14 -19.22 11.39
CA ALA A 254 16.42 -20.45 11.73
C ALA A 254 17.22 -21.72 11.36
N ILE A 255 17.90 -21.72 10.20
CA ILE A 255 18.80 -22.82 9.82
C ILE A 255 19.98 -22.91 10.80
N TYR A 256 20.55 -21.76 11.20
CA TYR A 256 21.61 -21.75 12.21
C TYR A 256 21.13 -22.30 13.54
N ASP A 257 19.93 -21.96 13.99
CA ASP A 257 19.34 -22.52 15.21
C ASP A 257 19.16 -24.05 15.11
N ALA A 258 18.62 -24.52 13.98
CA ALA A 258 18.31 -25.94 13.77
C ALA A 258 19.54 -26.87 13.68
N VAL A 259 20.62 -26.44 13.00
CA VAL A 259 21.79 -27.32 12.72
C VAL A 259 23.14 -26.67 13.06
N GLY A 260 23.16 -25.44 13.55
CA GLY A 260 24.35 -24.71 13.99
C GLY A 260 25.36 -24.41 12.88
N ILE A 261 24.89 -24.23 11.64
CA ILE A 261 25.73 -23.81 10.49
C ILE A 261 25.40 -22.37 10.13
N ARG A 262 26.40 -21.56 9.79
CA ARG A 262 26.19 -20.16 9.41
C ARG A 262 26.41 -19.96 7.91
N LEU A 263 25.33 -20.03 7.14
CA LEU A 263 25.35 -19.77 5.70
C LEU A 263 25.46 -18.27 5.43
N ARG A 264 26.42 -17.88 4.57
CA ARG A 264 26.67 -16.48 4.16
C ARG A 264 26.45 -16.25 2.67
N LYS A 265 25.87 -17.22 1.97
CA LYS A 265 25.69 -17.18 0.52
C LYS A 265 24.30 -17.64 0.14
N LEU A 266 23.53 -16.75 -0.50
CA LEU A 266 22.22 -17.05 -1.05
C LEU A 266 22.31 -17.58 -2.49
N PRO A 267 21.33 -18.37 -2.94
CA PRO A 267 20.35 -19.05 -2.08
C PRO A 267 21.00 -20.17 -1.24
N MET A 268 20.38 -20.53 -0.13
CA MET A 268 20.74 -21.63 0.76
C MET A 268 20.18 -22.94 0.22
N THR A 269 20.63 -23.32 -0.99
CA THR A 269 20.17 -24.54 -1.66
C THR A 269 20.50 -25.79 -0.84
N PRO A 270 19.77 -26.91 -1.06
CA PRO A 270 20.04 -28.15 -0.34
C PRO A 270 21.51 -28.60 -0.41
N GLU A 271 22.16 -28.44 -1.57
CA GLU A 271 23.56 -28.81 -1.75
C GLU A 271 24.49 -27.95 -0.88
N ARG A 272 24.20 -26.65 -0.73
CA ARG A 272 25.00 -25.74 0.10
C ARG A 272 24.81 -26.00 1.58
N VAL A 273 23.56 -26.25 1.99
CA VAL A 273 23.23 -26.62 3.37
C VAL A 273 23.92 -27.93 3.73
N LEU A 274 23.77 -28.97 2.90
CA LEU A 274 24.37 -30.28 3.12
C LEU A 274 25.90 -30.21 3.19
N LYS A 275 26.53 -29.46 2.27
CA LYS A 275 27.98 -29.26 2.27
C LYS A 275 28.45 -28.64 3.58
N ALA A 276 27.80 -27.58 4.05
CA ALA A 276 28.16 -26.91 5.30
C ALA A 276 27.93 -27.81 6.54
N ILE A 277 26.91 -28.67 6.53
CA ILE A 277 26.69 -29.66 7.59
C ILE A 277 27.84 -30.68 7.62
N LYS A 278 28.26 -31.20 6.46
CA LYS A 278 29.37 -32.16 6.36
C LYS A 278 30.69 -31.56 6.80
N GLU A 279 31.01 -30.35 6.34
CA GLU A 279 32.21 -29.62 6.76
C GLU A 279 32.26 -29.43 8.28
N LYS A 280 31.13 -29.08 8.91
CA LYS A 280 31.03 -28.97 10.37
C LYS A 280 31.26 -30.31 11.09
N LYS A 281 30.82 -31.42 10.50
CA LYS A 281 31.02 -32.78 11.03
C LYS A 281 32.41 -33.36 10.71
N GLY A 282 33.24 -32.67 9.92
CA GLY A 282 34.54 -33.15 9.47
C GLY A 282 34.45 -34.28 8.42
N GLN A 283 33.37 -34.32 7.64
CA GLN A 283 33.09 -35.32 6.60
C GLN A 283 33.27 -34.77 5.19
#